data_AF-A0A7X6UUJ2-F1
#
_entry.id   AF-A0A7X6UUJ2-F1
#
_cell.length_a   1.000
_cell.length_b   1.000
_cell.length_c   1.000
_cell.angle_alpha   90.00
_cell.angle_beta   90.00
_cell.angle_gamma   90.00
#
_symmetry.space_group_name_H-M   'P 1'
#
loop_
_entity.id
_entity.type
_entity.pdbx_description
1 polymer ?
#
loop_
_entity_poly.entity_id
_entity_poly.type
_entity_poly.pdbx_seq_one_letter_code
_entity_poly.pdbx_strand_id
1 'polypeptide(L)'
;VYNKDVPPFCKTDEQANTVVGLNVVGLRRAGVSLAERQAIKKAFHLLYRSGLNVSQAVQRIKQECPPGLAQEFRAFIESSQRGICRGPRGSRPNAQTDAAD
;
A
#
# COMPACT_ATOMS: atom_id res chain seq x y z
N VAL A 1 6.38 -19.26 -4.99
CA VAL A 1 7.55 -18.40 -4.63
C VAL A 1 7.04 -16.99 -4.34
N TYR A 2 7.24 -16.49 -3.13
CA TYR A 2 6.86 -15.13 -2.74
C TYR A 2 7.89 -14.12 -3.25
N ASN A 3 7.67 -13.61 -4.47
CA ASN A 3 8.65 -12.75 -5.16
C ASN A 3 8.46 -11.25 -4.95
N LYS A 4 7.49 -10.82 -4.13
CA LYS A 4 7.18 -9.40 -3.89
C LYS A 4 6.97 -9.12 -2.42
N ASP A 5 7.21 -7.88 -2.03
CA ASP A 5 7.10 -7.43 -0.65
C ASP A 5 5.64 -7.13 -0.28
N VAL A 6 5.29 -7.41 0.97
CA VAL A 6 3.97 -7.14 1.55
C VAL A 6 4.05 -5.85 2.37
N PRO A 7 3.29 -4.80 2.02
CA PRO A 7 3.30 -3.56 2.79
C PRO A 7 2.82 -3.75 4.23
N PRO A 8 3.28 -2.91 5.17
CA PRO A 8 2.85 -2.98 6.55
C PRO A 8 1.34 -2.71 6.67
N PHE A 9 0.75 -3.19 7.76
CA PHE A 9 -0.67 -3.03 8.10
C PHE A 9 -1.65 -3.74 7.15
N CYS A 10 -1.16 -4.48 6.14
CA CYS A 10 -1.98 -5.24 5.21
C CYS A 10 -2.25 -6.67 5.69
N LYS A 11 -3.34 -7.26 5.18
CA LYS A 11 -3.61 -8.69 5.21
C LYS A 11 -3.40 -9.24 3.81
N THR A 12 -2.79 -10.41 3.71
CA THR A 12 -2.55 -11.09 2.44
C THR A 12 -3.36 -12.37 2.34
N ASP A 13 -3.67 -12.75 1.11
CA ASP A 13 -4.04 -14.11 0.76
C ASP A 13 -2.76 -14.91 0.50
N GLU A 14 -2.49 -15.91 1.32
CA GLU A 14 -1.27 -16.74 1.28
C GLU A 14 -1.12 -17.47 -0.06
N GLN A 15 -2.21 -17.79 -0.75
CA GLN A 15 -2.14 -18.52 -2.02
C GLN A 15 -1.79 -17.62 -3.21
N ALA A 16 -2.15 -16.34 -3.15
CA ALA A 16 -2.11 -15.43 -4.30
C ALA A 16 -1.05 -14.33 -4.22
N ASN A 17 -0.27 -14.26 -3.12
CA ASN A 17 0.64 -13.14 -2.83
C ASN A 17 -0.01 -11.78 -3.15
N THR A 18 -1.25 -11.62 -2.69
CA THR A 18 -2.13 -10.50 -3.01
C THR A 18 -2.63 -9.90 -1.72
N VAL A 19 -2.61 -8.58 -1.63
CA VAL A 19 -3.22 -7.87 -0.50
C VAL A 19 -4.74 -7.94 -0.64
N VAL A 20 -5.43 -8.39 0.42
CA VAL A 20 -6.90 -8.39 0.47
C VAL A 20 -7.45 -7.11 1.11
N GLY A 21 -6.66 -6.43 1.94
CA GLY A 21 -7.03 -5.16 2.57
C GLY A 21 -6.18 -4.85 3.80
N LEU A 22 -6.55 -3.82 4.56
CA LEU A 22 -5.88 -3.49 5.82
C LEU A 22 -6.28 -4.44 6.96
N ASN A 23 -5.35 -4.71 7.86
CA ASN A 23 -5.58 -5.42 9.12
C ASN A 23 -6.20 -4.48 10.17
N VAL A 24 -7.42 -4.02 9.91
CA VAL A 24 -8.12 -3.07 10.79
C VAL A 24 -8.31 -3.62 12.20
N VAL A 25 -8.49 -4.94 12.35
CA VAL A 25 -8.62 -5.59 13.66
C VAL A 25 -7.31 -5.50 14.43
N GLY A 26 -6.18 -5.84 13.80
CA GLY A 26 -4.85 -5.72 14.40
C GLY A 26 -4.52 -4.28 14.80
N LEU A 27 -4.78 -3.32 13.91
CA LEU A 27 -4.57 -1.89 14.18
C LEU A 27 -5.39 -1.41 15.38
N ARG A 28 -6.66 -1.83 15.50
CA ARG A 28 -7.50 -1.49 16.65
C ARG A 28 -6.98 -2.08 17.96
N ARG A 29 -6.55 -3.34 17.95
CA ARG A 29 -5.99 -4.01 19.13
C ARG A 29 -4.66 -3.40 19.56
N ALA A 30 -3.86 -2.94 18.60
CA ALA A 30 -2.61 -2.22 18.87
C ALA A 30 -2.83 -0.77 19.37
N GLY A 31 -4.08 -0.34 19.58
CA GLY A 31 -4.37 1.02 20.08
C GLY A 31 -4.16 2.12 19.05
N VAL A 32 -4.02 1.80 17.76
CA VAL A 32 -3.80 2.80 16.70
C VAL A 32 -5.00 3.74 16.63
N SER A 33 -4.71 5.03 16.71
CA SER A 33 -5.72 6.09 16.73
C SER A 33 -6.63 6.04 15.51
N LEU A 34 -7.84 6.58 15.64
CA LEU A 34 -8.76 6.66 14.49
C LEU A 34 -8.15 7.49 13.34
N ALA A 35 -7.47 8.59 13.68
CA ALA A 35 -6.82 9.47 12.71
C ALA A 35 -5.73 8.73 11.91
N GLU A 36 -4.86 7.98 12.57
CA GLU A 36 -3.82 7.20 11.88
C GLU A 36 -4.42 6.06 11.05
N ARG A 37 -5.45 5.36 11.56
CA ARG A 37 -6.16 4.35 10.77
C ARG A 37 -6.79 4.93 9.51
N GLN A 38 -7.31 6.17 9.58
CA GLN A 38 -7.83 6.88 8.41
C GLN A 38 -6.71 7.29 7.45
N ALA A 39 -5.57 7.75 7.96
CA ALA A 39 -4.40 8.09 7.15
C ALA A 39 -3.86 6.86 6.38
N ILE A 40 -3.68 5.72 7.06
CA ILE A 40 -3.26 4.46 6.40
C ILE A 40 -4.30 3.99 5.39
N LYS A 41 -5.60 4.13 5.69
CA LYS A 41 -6.67 3.80 4.74
C LYS A 41 -6.60 4.66 3.49
N LYS A 42 -6.30 5.95 3.62
CA LYS A 42 -6.09 6.85 2.48
C LYS A 42 -4.87 6.43 1.66
N ALA A 43 -3.74 6.17 2.31
CA ALA A 43 -2.52 5.73 1.63
C ALA A 43 -2.71 4.41 0.89
N PHE A 44 -3.39 3.45 1.51
CA PHE A 44 -3.76 2.17 0.90
C PHE A 44 -4.63 2.35 -0.35
N HIS A 45 -5.59 3.28 -0.32
CA HIS A 45 -6.42 3.59 -1.49
C HIS A 45 -5.63 4.22 -2.62
N LEU A 46 -4.74 5.16 -2.32
CA LEU A 46 -3.86 5.75 -3.33
C LEU A 46 -3.01 4.69 -4.04
N LEU A 47 -2.48 3.72 -3.29
CA LEU A 47 -1.67 2.65 -3.85
C LEU A 47 -2.47 1.65 -4.69
N TYR A 48 -3.63 1.20 -4.20
CA TYR A 48 -4.32 0.03 -4.77
C TYR A 48 -5.65 0.33 -5.47
N ARG A 49 -6.25 1.50 -5.28
CA ARG A 49 -7.61 1.78 -5.77
C ARG A 49 -7.73 3.07 -6.58
N SER A 50 -6.68 3.87 -6.68
CA SER A 50 -6.70 5.15 -7.40
C SER A 50 -6.26 5.06 -8.86
N GLY A 51 -5.95 3.87 -9.38
CA GLY A 51 -5.49 3.69 -10.76
C GLY A 51 -4.10 4.28 -11.05
N LEU A 52 -3.38 4.69 -9.99
CA LEU A 52 -2.04 5.24 -10.06
C LEU A 52 -1.01 4.11 -10.18
N ASN A 53 0.11 4.40 -10.83
CA ASN A 53 1.30 3.55 -10.67
C ASN A 53 1.95 3.78 -9.29
N VAL A 54 2.92 2.95 -8.92
CA VAL A 54 3.54 2.98 -7.58
C VAL A 54 4.19 4.34 -7.30
N SER A 55 4.96 4.89 -8.24
CA SER A 55 5.65 6.18 -8.07
C SER A 55 4.67 7.34 -7.87
N GLN A 56 3.60 7.38 -8.67
CA GLN A 56 2.53 8.37 -8.54
C GLN A 56 1.82 8.22 -7.18
N ALA A 57 1.48 6.99 -6.78
CA ALA A 57 0.85 6.74 -5.49
C ALA A 57 1.74 7.21 -4.32
N VAL A 58 3.04 6.90 -4.35
CA VAL A 58 4.03 7.36 -3.36
C VAL A 58 4.07 8.88 -3.26
N GLN A 59 4.11 9.58 -4.40
CA GLN A 59 4.10 11.03 -4.44
C GLN A 59 2.81 11.61 -3.84
N ARG A 60 1.65 11.04 -4.20
CA ARG A 60 0.35 11.47 -3.64
C ARG A 60 0.28 11.19 -2.16
N ILE A 61 0.76 10.05 -1.67
CA ILE A 61 0.82 9.75 -0.23
C ILE A 61 1.66 10.80 0.50
N LYS A 62 2.83 11.17 -0.05
CA LYS A 62 3.70 12.21 0.51
C LYS A 62 3.02 13.58 0.62
N GLN A 63 2.18 13.94 -0.35
CA GLN A 63 1.51 15.25 -0.40
C GLN A 63 0.22 15.28 0.43
N GLU A 64 -0.50 14.16 0.49
CA GLU A 64 -1.89 14.14 0.92
C GLU A 64 -2.14 13.49 2.28
N CYS A 65 -1.18 12.73 2.80
CA CYS A 65 -1.33 12.02 4.06
C CYS A 65 -0.48 12.70 5.15
N PRO A 66 -1.00 12.79 6.39
CA PRO A 66 -0.23 13.29 7.51
C PRO A 66 0.96 12.37 7.82
N PRO A 67 2.03 12.89 8.46
CA PRO A 67 3.13 12.06 8.95
C PRO A 67 2.65 11.03 9.98
N GLY A 68 3.45 10.00 10.22
CA GLY A 68 3.10 8.85 11.07
C GLY A 68 2.99 7.55 10.28
N LEU A 69 2.03 6.70 10.59
CA LEU A 69 1.93 5.36 9.98
C LEU A 69 1.72 5.38 8.45
N ALA A 70 1.10 6.43 7.89
CA ALA A 70 1.02 6.59 6.43
C ALA A 70 2.38 6.89 5.79
N GLN A 71 3.25 7.61 6.51
CA GLN A 71 4.64 7.84 6.08
C GLN A 71 5.47 6.57 6.20
N GLU A 72 5.29 5.77 7.26
CA GLU A 72 5.94 4.45 7.38
C GLU A 72 5.52 3.52 6.22
N PHE A 73 4.23 3.49 5.90
CA PHE A 73 3.70 2.75 4.76
C PHE A 73 4.36 3.19 3.44
N ARG A 74 4.48 4.50 3.20
CA ARG A 74 5.16 5.06 2.03
C ARG A 74 6.63 4.67 1.98
N ALA A 75 7.35 4.85 3.09
CA ALA A 75 8.79 4.59 3.17
C ALA A 75 9.10 3.12 2.87
N PHE A 76 8.26 2.19 3.35
CA PHE A 76 8.39 0.78 3.02
C PHE A 76 8.29 0.54 1.50
N ILE A 77 7.29 1.15 0.84
CA ILE A 77 7.11 1.03 -0.61
C ILE A 77 8.31 1.58 -1.37
N GLU A 78 8.82 2.75 -0.96
CA GLU A 78 10.02 3.39 -1.56
C GLU A 78 11.28 2.51 -1.40
N SER A 79 11.39 1.78 -0.30
CA SER A 79 12.54 0.91 -0.02
C SER A 79 12.49 -0.47 -0.68
N SER A 80 11.34 -0.86 -1.26
CA SER A 80 11.13 -2.21 -1.80
C SER A 80 11.92 -2.41 -3.10
N GLN A 81 12.91 -3.31 -3.07
CA GLN A 81 13.70 -3.67 -4.26
C GLN A 81 12.99 -4.68 -5.18
N ARG A 82 12.12 -5.52 -4.62
CA ARG A 82 11.37 -6.55 -5.37
C ARG A 82 10.04 -6.04 -5.92
N GLY A 83 9.66 -4.83 -5.51
CA GLY A 83 8.35 -4.26 -5.73
C GLY A 83 7.28 -4.86 -4.81
N ILE A 84 6.13 -4.20 -4.79
CA ILE A 84 5.03 -4.49 -3.88
C ILE A 84 4.03 -5.49 -4.48
N CYS A 85 3.50 -6.37 -3.63
CA CYS A 85 2.46 -7.33 -3.99
C CYS A 85 1.18 -6.64 -4.51
N ARG A 86 0.41 -7.35 -5.36
CA ARG A 86 -0.76 -6.79 -6.04
C ARG A 86 -1.91 -6.52 -5.06
N GLY A 87 -2.79 -5.60 -5.42
CA GLY A 87 -3.99 -5.26 -4.65
C GLY A 87 -5.17 -6.23 -4.86
N PRO A 88 -6.27 -6.04 -4.12
CA PRO A 88 -7.44 -6.92 -4.19
C PRO A 88 -8.05 -6.99 -5.59
N ARG A 89 -8.57 -8.16 -6.00
CA ARG A 89 -9.22 -8.36 -7.32
C ARG A 89 -10.17 -7.19 -7.66
N GLY A 90 -10.02 -6.63 -8.86
CA GLY A 90 -10.72 -5.42 -9.31
C GLY A 90 -9.89 -4.13 -9.21
N SER A 91 -8.78 -4.13 -8.46
CA SER A 91 -7.73 -3.11 -8.61
C SER A 91 -6.96 -3.38 -9.90
N ARG A 92 -7.39 -2.83 -11.04
CA ARG A 92 -6.54 -2.84 -12.23
C ARG A 92 -5.42 -1.81 -11.99
N PRO A 93 -4.13 -2.20 -11.97
CA PRO A 93 -3.09 -1.24 -12.26
C PRO A 93 -3.25 -0.87 -13.74
N ASN A 94 -3.30 0.42 -14.06
CA ASN A 94 -3.21 0.81 -15.46
C ASN A 94 -1.84 0.33 -15.98
N ALA A 95 -1.84 -0.50 -17.01
CA ALA A 95 -0.63 -0.92 -17.68
C ALA A 95 -0.19 0.21 -18.63
N GLN A 96 0.94 0.86 -18.32
CA GLN A 96 1.90 1.63 -19.16
C GLN A 96 2.73 2.50 -18.17
N THR A 97 4.06 2.54 -18.10
CA THR A 97 5.13 2.17 -19.02
C THR A 97 6.39 1.93 -18.17
N ASP A 98 6.99 0.75 -18.27
CA ASP A 98 8.44 0.63 -18.08
C ASP A 98 9.07 1.29 -19.31
N ALA A 99 9.63 2.48 -19.15
CA ALA A 99 10.52 3.11 -20.11
C ALA A 99 11.48 4.02 -19.34
N ALA A 100 12.59 3.43 -18.93
CA ALA A 100 13.84 4.10 -18.61
C ALA A 100 14.98 3.15 -18.99
N ASP A 101 15.12 2.97 -20.31
CA ASP A 101 16.42 3.08 -20.99
C ASP A 101 16.46 4.47 -21.62
#